data_AF-A0AAP5QT79-F1
#
_entry.id   AF-A0AAP5QT79-F1
#
_cell.length_a   1.000
_cell.length_b   1.000
_cell.length_c   1.000
_cell.angle_alpha   90.00
_cell.angle_beta   90.00
_cell.angle_gamma   90.00
#
_symmetry.space_group_name_H-M   'P 1'
#
loop_
_entity.id
_entity.type
_entity.pdbx_description
1 polymer ?
#
loop_
_entity_poly.entity_id
_entity_poly.type
_entity_poly.pdbx_seq_one_letter_code
_entity_poly.pdbx_strand_id
1 'polypeptide(L)'
;MRPNAPQNLRYTATANTVTVEWDAVEGADSYKIYRGADQKFAQEVTETKYTANELAADTQLTINVTAVNSQGESPKTEIVTRTQKETP
;
A
#
# COMPACT_ATOMS: atom_id res chain seq x y z
N MET A 1 7.88 -17.19 -13.25
CA MET A 1 7.84 -15.81 -13.79
C MET A 1 7.66 -14.84 -12.63
N ARG A 2 8.00 -13.55 -12.80
CA ARG A 2 7.64 -12.55 -11.79
C ARG A 2 6.11 -12.44 -11.66
N PRO A 3 5.56 -12.05 -10.49
CA PRO A 3 4.12 -11.97 -10.29
C PRO A 3 3.48 -10.84 -11.11
N ASN A 4 2.16 -10.89 -11.24
CA ASN A 4 1.37 -9.77 -11.75
C ASN A 4 1.31 -8.62 -10.73
N ALA A 5 0.94 -7.43 -11.18
CA ALA A 5 0.75 -6.31 -10.27
C ALA A 5 -0.45 -6.57 -9.34
N PRO A 6 -0.39 -6.16 -8.06
CA PRO A 6 -1.54 -6.22 -7.16
C PRO A 6 -2.77 -5.51 -7.74
N GLN A 7 -3.95 -6.05 -7.49
CA GLN A 7 -5.21 -5.49 -8.00
C GLN A 7 -6.16 -5.17 -6.85
N ASN A 8 -7.21 -4.38 -7.17
CA ASN A 8 -8.29 -4.04 -6.26
C ASN A 8 -7.82 -3.44 -4.94
N LEU A 9 -6.79 -2.57 -5.02
CA LEU A 9 -6.36 -1.77 -3.89
C LEU A 9 -7.53 -0.95 -3.40
N ARG A 10 -7.76 -1.02 -2.09
CA ARG A 10 -8.81 -0.30 -1.38
C ARG A 10 -8.24 0.17 -0.05
N TYR A 11 -8.81 1.24 0.50
CA TYR A 11 -8.35 1.74 1.79
C TYR A 11 -9.50 2.15 2.70
N THR A 12 -9.23 2.08 3.99
CA THR A 12 -9.98 2.76 5.05
C THR A 12 -9.03 3.74 5.74
N ALA A 13 -9.60 4.78 6.34
CA ALA A 13 -8.79 5.80 7.01
C ALA A 13 -9.49 6.29 8.28
N THR A 14 -8.69 6.64 9.29
CA THR A 14 -9.09 7.46 10.43
C THR A 14 -8.44 8.85 10.27
N ALA A 15 -8.51 9.70 11.30
CA ALA A 15 -7.76 10.96 11.31
C ALA A 15 -6.23 10.77 11.32
N ASN A 16 -5.73 9.63 11.81
CA ASN A 16 -4.30 9.41 12.04
C ASN A 16 -3.74 8.11 11.43
N THR A 17 -4.59 7.29 10.81
CA THR A 17 -4.17 6.08 10.13
C THR A 17 -4.83 5.91 8.77
N VAL A 18 -4.13 5.20 7.88
CA VAL A 18 -4.66 4.69 6.62
C VAL A 18 -4.32 3.21 6.54
N THR A 19 -5.32 2.37 6.32
CA THR A 19 -5.15 0.94 6.06
C THR A 19 -5.45 0.67 4.59
N VAL A 20 -4.48 0.14 3.86
CA VAL A 20 -4.62 -0.30 2.47
C VAL A 20 -4.67 -1.83 2.43
N GLU A 21 -5.59 -2.37 1.66
CA GLU A 21 -5.75 -3.80 1.40
C GLU A 21 -5.79 -4.03 -0.11
N TRP A 22 -5.35 -5.20 -0.54
CA TRP A 22 -5.36 -5.62 -1.94
C TRP A 22 -5.69 -7.10 -2.03
N ASP A 23 -5.90 -7.57 -3.26
CA ASP A 23 -6.15 -8.99 -3.50
C ASP A 23 -4.84 -9.78 -3.57
N ALA A 24 -4.87 -11.02 -3.09
CA ALA A 24 -3.70 -11.90 -3.15
C ALA A 24 -3.27 -12.14 -4.61
N VAL A 25 -1.98 -11.96 -4.88
CA VAL A 25 -1.39 -12.21 -6.19
C VAL A 25 -0.85 -13.63 -6.24
N GLU A 26 -1.32 -14.42 -7.22
CA GLU A 26 -0.83 -15.76 -7.44
C GLU A 26 0.69 -15.76 -7.72
N GLY A 27 1.41 -16.63 -7.00
CA GLY A 27 2.86 -16.76 -7.12
C GLY A 27 3.65 -15.64 -6.47
N ALA A 28 3.04 -14.77 -5.65
CA ALA A 28 3.74 -13.81 -4.80
C ALA A 28 4.09 -14.45 -3.43
N ASP A 29 5.33 -14.23 -2.98
CA ASP A 29 5.82 -14.61 -1.66
C ASP A 29 5.63 -13.46 -0.65
N SER A 30 5.67 -12.22 -1.14
CA SER A 30 5.54 -11.00 -0.32
C SER A 30 5.09 -9.80 -1.17
N TYR A 31 4.90 -8.66 -0.50
CA TYR A 31 4.54 -7.39 -1.10
C TYR A 31 5.41 -6.26 -0.56
N LYS A 32 5.96 -5.43 -1.45
CA LYS A 32 6.66 -4.22 -1.06
C LYS A 32 5.76 -3.01 -1.14
N ILE A 33 5.85 -2.18 -0.11
CA ILE A 33 5.06 -0.97 0.03
C ILE A 33 5.98 0.24 -0.14
N TYR A 34 5.50 1.18 -0.92
CA TYR A 34 6.16 2.45 -1.19
C TYR A 34 5.20 3.58 -0.86
N ARG A 35 5.73 4.69 -0.34
CA ARG A 35 4.94 5.83 0.11
C ARG A 35 5.46 7.14 -0.47
N GLY A 36 4.56 8.11 -0.56
CA GLY A 36 4.89 9.47 -0.97
C GLY A 36 5.01 9.64 -2.49
N ALA A 37 5.17 10.89 -2.92
CA ALA A 37 5.29 11.24 -4.33
C ALA A 37 6.59 10.71 -4.97
N ASP A 38 7.62 10.49 -4.16
CA ASP A 38 8.89 9.89 -4.55
C ASP A 38 8.87 8.35 -4.55
N GLN A 39 7.72 7.73 -4.20
CA GLN A 39 7.54 6.29 -4.09
C GLN A 39 8.67 5.64 -3.27
N LYS A 40 9.01 6.24 -2.12
CA LYS A 40 10.07 5.73 -1.26
C LYS A 40 9.66 4.39 -0.64
N PHE A 41 10.59 3.43 -0.64
CA PHE A 41 10.36 2.14 0.01
C PHE A 41 10.07 2.36 1.50
N ALA A 42 8.96 1.77 1.96
CA ALA A 42 8.51 1.87 3.34
C ALA A 42 8.75 0.55 4.07
N GLN A 43 8.20 -0.56 3.57
CA GLN A 43 8.40 -1.88 4.16
C GLN A 43 8.00 -3.01 3.20
N GLU A 44 8.31 -4.24 3.58
CA GLU A 44 7.85 -5.46 2.93
C GLU A 44 6.95 -6.25 3.89
N VAL A 45 5.85 -6.81 3.39
CA VAL A 45 4.85 -7.58 4.16
C VAL A 45 4.50 -8.87 3.44
N THR A 46 4.07 -9.88 4.18
CA THR A 46 3.53 -11.13 3.60
C THR A 46 2.00 -11.14 3.53
N GLU A 47 1.35 -10.31 4.35
CA GLU A 47 -0.10 -10.12 4.31
C GLU A 47 -0.52 -9.24 3.14
N THR A 48 -1.78 -9.35 2.73
CA THR A 48 -2.39 -8.50 1.69
C THR A 48 -2.95 -7.19 2.26
N LYS A 49 -2.24 -6.62 3.24
CA LYS A 49 -2.67 -5.48 4.04
C LYS A 49 -1.48 -4.67 4.53
N TYR A 50 -1.68 -3.37 4.62
CA TYR A 50 -0.73 -2.43 5.17
C TYR A 50 -1.42 -1.30 5.94
N THR A 51 -0.92 -0.97 7.12
CA THR A 51 -1.40 0.19 7.89
C THR A 51 -0.30 1.24 8.03
N ALA A 52 -0.59 2.44 7.54
CA ALA A 52 0.15 3.65 7.83
C ALA A 52 -0.38 4.31 9.09
N ASN A 53 0.50 4.51 10.07
CA ASN A 53 0.19 5.16 11.35
C ASN A 53 0.86 6.54 11.42
N GLU A 54 0.56 7.26 12.51
CA GLU A 54 1.18 8.55 12.87
C GLU A 54 1.03 9.62 11.77
N LEU A 55 -0.10 9.58 11.05
CA LEU A 55 -0.42 10.58 10.04
C LEU A 55 -1.13 11.78 10.66
N ALA A 56 -0.95 12.95 10.06
CA ALA A 56 -1.78 14.11 10.38
C ALA A 56 -3.17 13.97 9.76
N ALA A 57 -4.17 14.64 10.34
CA ALA A 57 -5.52 14.70 9.80
C ALA A 57 -5.59 15.45 8.46
N ASP A 58 -6.61 15.16 7.65
CA ASP A 58 -6.84 15.73 6.30
C ASP A 58 -5.60 15.68 5.37
N THR A 59 -4.74 14.67 5.56
CA THR A 59 -3.48 14.51 4.84
C THR A 59 -3.64 13.49 3.72
N GLN A 60 -3.27 13.89 2.51
CA GLN A 60 -3.20 12.99 1.37
C GLN A 60 -1.90 12.20 1.39
N LEU A 61 -1.99 10.90 1.13
CA LEU A 61 -0.83 10.00 1.03
C LEU A 61 -0.98 9.09 -0.19
N THR A 62 0.05 9.08 -1.03
CA THR A 62 0.16 8.10 -2.13
C THR A 62 0.84 6.84 -1.61
N ILE A 63 0.22 5.68 -1.87
CA ILE A 63 0.77 4.36 -1.55
C ILE A 63 0.88 3.56 -2.84
N ASN A 64 2.01 2.89 -3.02
CA ASN A 64 2.28 2.00 -4.14
C ASN A 64 2.60 0.60 -3.59
N VAL A 65 2.04 -0.44 -4.21
CA VAL A 65 2.23 -1.84 -3.80
C VAL A 65 2.77 -2.64 -4.99
N THR A 66 3.79 -3.47 -4.76
CA THR A 66 4.25 -4.50 -5.70
C THR A 66 4.16 -5.87 -5.07
N ALA A 67 3.97 -6.89 -5.89
CA ALA A 67 4.10 -8.29 -5.51
C ALA A 67 5.52 -8.77 -5.83
N VAL A 68 6.09 -9.61 -4.98
CA VAL A 68 7.47 -10.08 -5.08
C VAL A 68 7.51 -11.60 -4.97
N ASN A 69 8.35 -12.23 -5.79
CA ASN A 69 8.77 -13.61 -5.61
C ASN A 69 10.25 -13.78 -6.00
N SER A 70 10.76 -15.00 -5.93
CA SER A 70 12.14 -15.34 -6.33
C SER A 70 12.54 -14.93 -7.76
N GLN A 71 11.58 -14.74 -8.66
CA GLN A 71 11.80 -14.32 -10.05
C GLN A 71 11.78 -12.79 -10.22
N GLY A 72 11.44 -12.04 -9.18
CA GLY A 72 11.51 -10.58 -9.14
C GLY A 72 10.22 -9.90 -8.68
N GLU A 73 10.19 -8.59 -8.90
CA GLU A 73 9.13 -7.69 -8.46
C GLU A 73 8.19 -7.34 -9.62
N SER A 74 6.88 -7.28 -9.34
CA SER A 74 5.84 -6.86 -10.28
C SER A 74 5.93 -5.36 -10.59
N PRO A 75 5.19 -4.86 -11.61
CA PRO A 75 4.86 -3.44 -11.68
C PRO A 75 4.13 -2.95 -10.42
N LYS A 76 4.21 -1.64 -10.17
CA LYS A 76 3.52 -0.96 -9.06
C LYS A 76 2.05 -0.75 -9.38
N THR A 77 1.21 -0.95 -8.38
CA THR A 77 -0.18 -0.47 -8.36
C THR A 77 -0.29 0.65 -7.34
N GLU A 78 -0.82 1.78 -7.77
CA GLU A 78 -0.93 2.99 -6.96
C GLU A 78 -2.34 3.13 -6.38
N ILE A 79 -2.42 3.68 -5.17
CA ILE A 79 -3.65 4.23 -4.61
C ILE A 79 -3.33 5.57 -3.91
N VAL A 80 -4.15 6.58 -4.19
CA VAL A 80 -4.14 7.84 -3.46
C VAL A 80 -5.14 7.75 -2.32
N THR A 81 -4.67 8.01 -1.11
CA THR A 81 -5.45 7.92 0.12
C THR A 81 -5.50 9.27 0.82
N ARG A 82 -6.42 9.44 1.77
CA ARG A 82 -6.51 10.64 2.59
C ARG A 82 -7.03 10.28 3.97
N THR A 83 -6.38 10.79 5.03
CA THR A 83 -6.89 10.70 6.40
C THR A 83 -8.17 11.51 6.56
N GLN A 84 -9.03 11.09 7.49
CA GLN A 84 -10.22 11.85 7.83
C GLN A 84 -9.84 13.20 8.45
N LYS A 85 -10.75 14.16 8.37
CA LYS A 85 -10.62 15.38 9.17
C LYS A 85 -10.89 15.04 10.63
N GLU A 86 -10.23 15.73 11.55
CA GLU A 86 -10.68 15.71 12.94
C GLU A 86 -12.09 16.30 13.01
N THR A 87 -12.96 15.64 13.76
CA THR A 87 -14.27 16.22 14.08
C THR A 87 -14.07 17.10 15.31
N PRO A 88 -14.54 18.37 15.31
CA PRO A 88 -14.44 19.27 16.45
C PRO A 88 -15.08 18.74 17.74
#